data_AF-A0A6J5Y6D4-F1
#
_entry.id   AF-A0A6J5Y6D4-F1
#
_cell.length_a   1.000
_cell.length_b   1.000
_cell.length_c   1.000
_cell.angle_alpha   90.00
_cell.angle_beta   90.00
_cell.angle_gamma   90.00
#
_symmetry.space_group_name_H-M   'P 1'
#
loop_
_entity.id
_entity.type
_entity.pdbx_description
1 polymer ?
#
loop_
_entity_poly.entity_id
_entity_poly.type
_entity_poly.pdbx_seq_one_letter_code
_entity_poly.pdbx_strand_id
1 'polypeptide(L)'
;MQMCIFGFPTFSVIPLLDHPGMTVFSKVLYGSLHVRAYDWVEPPRKARNQITFQGNMGKLMKFPSNTVRLAKLAVDKVLTAPCGTSILYPGNGGNLHYFTAVTPCAVLDILTPPCREDAGRKCTYYRNYLYSAFGK
;
A
#
# COMPACT_ATOMS: atom_id res chain seq x y z
N MET A 1 -15.08 12.22 8.69
CA MET A 1 -13.67 12.47 8.34
C MET A 1 -12.82 12.13 9.57
N GLN A 2 -11.62 11.61 9.38
CA GLN A 2 -10.66 11.35 10.45
C GLN A 2 -9.30 11.95 10.06
N MET A 3 -8.61 12.51 11.05
CA MET A 3 -7.28 13.09 10.90
C MET A 3 -6.33 12.38 11.85
N CYS A 4 -5.15 12.00 11.37
CA CYS A 4 -4.11 11.40 12.19
C CYS A 4 -2.71 11.85 11.77
N ILE A 5 -1.80 11.91 12.73
CA ILE A 5 -0.38 12.16 12.47
C ILE A 5 0.39 10.91 12.90
N PHE A 6 1.20 10.38 11.99
CA PHE A 6 2.14 9.30 12.28
C PHE A 6 3.54 9.87 12.41
N GLY A 7 4.17 9.64 13.57
CA GLY A 7 5.58 9.95 13.80
C GLY A 7 6.43 8.70 13.62
N PHE A 8 7.51 8.81 12.85
CA PHE A 8 8.34 7.69 12.45
C PHE A 8 9.80 7.92 12.86
N PRO A 9 10.43 6.99 13.60
CA PRO A 9 11.87 6.84 13.62
C PRO A 9 12.38 6.40 12.25
N THR A 10 13.67 6.61 11.97
CA THR A 10 14.32 6.07 10.76
C THR A 10 14.09 4.57 10.62
N PHE A 11 13.85 4.11 9.39
CA PHE A 11 13.59 2.71 9.02
C PHE A 11 12.29 2.11 9.54
N SER A 12 11.46 2.84 10.30
CA SER A 12 10.13 2.37 10.66
C SER A 12 9.20 2.32 9.44
N VAL A 13 8.23 1.42 9.49
CA VAL A 13 7.42 1.05 8.32
C VAL A 13 5.93 1.03 8.69
N ILE A 14 5.09 1.63 7.85
CA ILE A 14 3.69 1.22 7.73
C ILE A 14 3.64 0.13 6.66
N PRO A 15 3.31 -1.13 7.00
CA PRO A 15 3.26 -2.22 6.03
C PRO A 15 2.22 -1.97 4.95
N LEU A 16 2.34 -2.63 3.81
CA LEU A 16 1.41 -2.47 2.69
C LEU A 16 -0.04 -2.71 3.13
N LEU A 17 -0.88 -1.69 2.99
CA LEU A 17 -2.30 -1.75 3.28
C LEU A 17 -3.13 -1.05 2.20
N ASP A 18 -4.43 -1.35 2.13
CA ASP A 18 -5.40 -0.66 1.28
C ASP A 18 -6.28 0.33 2.05
N HIS A 19 -7.08 1.08 1.28
CA HIS A 19 -8.01 2.08 1.79
C HIS A 19 -9.39 1.92 1.11
N PRO A 20 -10.18 0.89 1.45
CA PRO A 20 -11.39 0.53 0.71
C PRO A 20 -12.46 1.63 0.79
N GLY A 21 -12.84 2.17 -0.38
CA GLY A 21 -13.87 3.20 -0.48
C GLY A 21 -13.48 4.56 0.11
N MET A 22 -12.18 4.79 0.38
CA MET A 22 -11.70 6.02 0.98
C MET A 22 -10.87 6.85 -0.01
N THR A 23 -10.97 8.16 0.13
CA THR A 23 -10.02 9.16 -0.40
C THR A 23 -9.16 9.63 0.75
N VAL A 24 -7.84 9.58 0.59
CA VAL A 24 -6.88 9.97 1.63
C VAL A 24 -5.95 11.04 1.10
N PHE A 25 -5.79 12.11 1.88
CA PHE A 25 -4.79 13.15 1.65
C PHE A 25 -3.65 12.93 2.63
N SER A 26 -2.42 12.86 2.11
CA SER A 26 -1.22 12.60 2.90
C SER A 26 -0.17 13.69 2.68
N LYS A 27 0.37 14.25 3.77
CA LYS A 27 1.43 15.29 3.70
C LYS A 27 2.57 14.96 4.65
N VAL A 28 3.80 14.87 4.11
CA VAL A 28 5.01 14.83 4.93
C VAL A 28 5.23 16.21 5.55
N LEU A 29 5.21 16.27 6.88
CA LEU A 29 5.32 17.50 7.66
C LEU A 29 6.79 17.91 7.86
N TYR A 30 7.65 16.92 8.14
CA TYR A 30 9.10 17.08 8.22
C TYR A 30 9.79 15.74 7.88
N GLY A 31 11.09 15.78 7.57
CA GLY A 31 11.89 14.60 7.27
C GLY A 31 11.61 14.03 5.88
N SER A 32 12.03 12.78 5.66
CA SER A 32 11.91 12.06 4.39
C SER A 32 11.27 10.70 4.55
N LEU A 33 10.34 10.39 3.65
CA LEU A 33 9.57 9.15 3.64
C LEU A 33 9.61 8.52 2.25
N HIS A 34 10.01 7.26 2.16
CA HIS A 34 9.84 6.47 0.93
C HIS A 34 8.40 5.96 0.88
N VAL A 35 7.72 6.26 -0.22
CA VAL A 35 6.37 5.79 -0.51
C VAL A 35 6.43 4.88 -1.72
N ARG A 36 5.94 3.65 -1.54
CA ARG A 36 5.61 2.79 -2.66
C ARG A 36 4.13 2.44 -2.63
N ALA A 37 3.46 2.68 -3.74
CA ALA A 37 2.01 2.53 -3.85
C ALA A 37 1.60 1.85 -5.16
N TYR A 38 0.45 1.20 -5.11
CA TYR A 38 -0.10 0.38 -6.17
C TYR A 38 -1.62 0.59 -6.28
N ASP A 39 -2.15 0.36 -7.46
CA ASP A 39 -3.59 0.24 -7.69
C ASP A 39 -3.92 -1.15 -8.22
N TRP A 40 -5.09 -1.65 -7.85
CA TRP A 40 -5.58 -2.92 -8.38
C TRP A 40 -5.73 -2.86 -9.91
N VAL A 41 -5.36 -3.94 -10.61
CA VAL A 41 -5.65 -4.05 -12.04
C VAL A 41 -7.11 -4.44 -12.23
N GLU A 42 -7.83 -3.65 -13.03
CA GLU A 42 -9.21 -3.90 -13.42
C GLU A 42 -9.32 -4.37 -14.89
N PRO A 43 -10.17 -5.37 -15.19
CA PRO A 43 -10.98 -6.16 -14.26
C PRO A 43 -10.10 -7.06 -13.35
N PRO A 44 -10.59 -7.53 -12.19
CA PRO A 44 -9.76 -8.21 -11.21
C PRO A 44 -9.11 -9.47 -11.78
N ARG A 45 -7.79 -9.45 -11.91
CA ARG A 45 -7.02 -10.64 -12.31
C ARG A 45 -6.60 -11.42 -11.07
N LYS A 46 -7.45 -12.36 -10.68
CA LYS A 46 -7.16 -13.38 -9.66
C LYS A 46 -6.58 -14.61 -10.33
N ALA A 47 -5.65 -15.29 -9.67
CA ALA A 47 -5.20 -16.56 -10.19
C ALA A 47 -6.32 -17.60 -10.17
N ARG A 48 -6.53 -18.22 -11.33
CA ARG A 48 -7.55 -19.25 -11.55
C ARG A 48 -7.20 -20.55 -10.82
N ASN A 49 -5.91 -20.83 -10.68
CA ASN A 49 -5.37 -22.04 -10.08
C ASN A 49 -4.52 -21.68 -8.85
N GLN A 50 -4.17 -22.69 -8.04
CA GLN A 50 -3.17 -22.55 -6.99
C GLN A 50 -1.89 -21.94 -7.58
N ILE A 51 -1.45 -20.82 -7.01
CA ILE A 51 -0.21 -20.20 -7.46
C ILE A 51 0.93 -20.79 -6.66
N THR A 52 1.95 -21.23 -7.40
CA THR A 52 3.22 -21.63 -6.83
C THR A 52 4.21 -20.49 -7.01
N PHE A 53 4.73 -19.98 -5.90
CA PHE A 53 5.74 -18.93 -5.86
C PHE A 53 7.05 -19.53 -5.38
N GLN A 54 8.13 -19.30 -6.12
CA GLN A 54 9.47 -19.65 -5.65
C GLN A 54 10.14 -18.37 -5.17
N GLY A 55 10.23 -18.19 -3.85
CA GLY A 55 10.84 -16.99 -3.29
C GLY A 55 12.35 -16.94 -3.50
N ASN A 56 12.95 -15.78 -3.23
CA ASN A 56 14.41 -15.58 -3.32
C ASN A 56 15.23 -16.57 -2.47
N MET A 57 14.62 -17.27 -1.51
CA MET A 57 15.26 -18.32 -0.71
C MET A 57 14.97 -19.75 -1.21
N GLY A 58 14.49 -19.93 -2.44
CA GLY A 58 14.18 -21.24 -3.02
C GLY A 58 12.94 -21.95 -2.43
N LYS A 59 12.33 -21.39 -1.38
CA LYS A 59 11.13 -21.96 -0.74
C LYS A 59 9.91 -21.78 -1.63
N LEU A 60 9.29 -22.91 -1.96
CA LEU A 60 8.04 -22.97 -2.70
C LEU A 60 6.88 -22.62 -1.77
N MET A 61 6.23 -21.48 -1.99
CA MET A 61 4.97 -21.13 -1.33
C MET A 61 3.79 -21.46 -2.25
N LYS A 62 2.78 -22.10 -1.69
CA LYS A 62 1.51 -22.40 -2.36
C LYS A 62 0.44 -21.46 -1.80
N PHE A 63 -0.17 -20.66 -2.66
CA PHE A 63 -1.27 -19.78 -2.30
C PHE A 63 -2.59 -20.37 -2.80
N PRO A 64 -3.65 -20.43 -1.96
CA PRO A 64 -4.99 -20.79 -2.43
C PRO A 64 -5.43 -19.88 -3.58
N SER A 65 -6.20 -20.41 -4.54
CA SER A 65 -6.85 -19.58 -5.55
C SER A 65 -7.66 -18.47 -4.86
N ASN A 66 -7.67 -17.28 -5.43
CA ASN A 66 -8.26 -16.04 -4.88
C ASN A 66 -7.55 -15.31 -3.73
N THR A 67 -6.39 -15.77 -3.24
CA THR A 67 -5.64 -15.04 -2.19
C THR A 67 -4.62 -14.03 -2.73
N VAL A 68 -4.36 -14.06 -4.03
CA VAL A 68 -3.45 -13.15 -4.72
C VAL A 68 -4.21 -12.40 -5.81
N ARG A 69 -4.02 -11.09 -5.89
CA ARG A 69 -4.62 -10.20 -6.88
C ARG A 69 -3.54 -9.33 -7.52
N LEU A 70 -3.62 -9.17 -8.84
CA LEU A 70 -2.68 -8.34 -9.57
C LEU A 70 -2.88 -6.85 -9.25
N ALA A 71 -1.78 -6.15 -8.98
CA ALA A 71 -1.73 -4.72 -8.79
C ALA A 71 -0.62 -4.10 -9.66
N LYS A 72 -0.81 -2.86 -10.09
CA LYS A 72 0.14 -2.09 -10.88
C LYS A 72 0.83 -1.05 -9.99
N LEU A 73 2.14 -0.91 -10.13
CA LEU A 73 2.91 0.15 -9.45
C LEU A 73 2.42 1.53 -9.92
N ALA A 74 2.01 2.36 -8.97
CA ALA A 74 1.53 3.72 -9.19
C ALA A 74 2.56 4.77 -8.73
N VAL A 75 3.22 4.51 -7.61
CA VAL A 75 4.21 5.42 -7.00
C VAL A 75 5.38 4.61 -6.45
N ASP A 76 6.60 5.09 -6.69
CA ASP A 76 7.81 4.60 -6.03
C ASP A 76 8.81 5.76 -5.94
N LYS A 77 8.79 6.51 -4.83
CA LYS A 77 9.61 7.71 -4.66
C LYS A 77 9.85 8.07 -3.21
N VAL A 78 10.87 8.87 -2.96
CA VAL A 78 11.08 9.53 -1.67
C VAL A 78 10.40 10.90 -1.69
N LEU A 79 9.62 11.19 -0.64
CA LEU A 79 9.02 12.48 -0.36
C LEU A 79 9.78 13.14 0.78
N THR A 80 10.38 14.30 0.54
CA THR A 80 11.13 15.07 1.52
C THR A 80 10.45 16.41 1.76
N ALA A 81 10.22 16.77 3.02
CA ALA A 81 9.67 18.08 3.35
C ALA A 81 10.67 19.21 3.01
N PRO A 82 10.21 20.35 2.47
CA PRO A 82 8.82 20.63 2.09
C PRO A 82 8.42 19.94 0.78
N CYS A 83 7.28 19.26 0.78
CA CYS A 83 6.68 18.67 -0.43
C CYS A 83 5.20 18.99 -0.55
N GLY A 84 4.66 18.79 -1.76
CA GLY A 84 3.21 18.82 -2.01
C GLY A 84 2.46 17.73 -1.25
N THR A 85 1.14 17.88 -1.16
CA THR A 85 0.24 16.86 -0.61
C THR A 85 0.01 15.76 -1.64
N SER A 86 0.06 14.51 -1.21
CA SER A 86 -0.33 13.35 -2.03
C SER A 86 -1.80 13.03 -1.81
N ILE A 87 -2.46 12.48 -2.83
CA ILE A 87 -3.85 12.04 -2.77
C ILE A 87 -3.99 10.65 -3.37
N LEU A 88 -4.76 9.80 -2.70
CA LEU A 88 -5.26 8.54 -3.25
C LEU A 88 -6.78 8.55 -3.27
N TYR A 89 -7.34 7.76 -4.19
CA TYR A 89 -8.76 7.54 -4.37
C TYR A 89 -9.09 6.04 -4.20
N PRO A 90 -10.38 5.64 -4.13
CA PRO A 90 -10.75 4.24 -3.96
C PRO A 90 -10.23 3.27 -5.04
N GLY A 91 -9.95 3.76 -6.26
CA GLY A 91 -9.51 2.90 -7.38
C GLY A 91 -8.32 3.45 -8.18
N ASN A 92 -7.66 4.51 -7.71
CA ASN A 92 -6.53 5.14 -8.40
C ASN A 92 -5.67 5.97 -7.42
N GLY A 93 -4.43 6.24 -7.80
CA GLY A 93 -3.52 7.11 -7.05
C GLY A 93 -2.73 6.37 -5.96
N GLY A 94 -2.72 5.04 -5.99
CA GLY A 94 -2.00 4.22 -5.01
C GLY A 94 -2.85 3.85 -3.80
N ASN A 95 -4.05 3.30 -4.03
CA ASN A 95 -4.94 2.88 -2.93
C ASN A 95 -4.27 1.87 -1.98
N LEU A 96 -3.39 1.04 -2.53
CA LEU A 96 -2.47 0.23 -1.72
C LEU A 96 -1.16 0.96 -1.56
N HIS A 97 -0.67 1.14 -0.35
CA HIS A 97 0.67 1.72 -0.15
C HIS A 97 1.34 1.22 1.11
N TYR A 98 2.67 1.32 1.12
CA TYR A 98 3.48 1.22 2.31
C TYR A 98 4.40 2.42 2.42
N PHE A 99 4.71 2.78 3.65
CA PHE A 99 5.61 3.88 3.98
C PHE A 99 6.85 3.32 4.66
N THR A 100 8.02 3.82 4.28
CA THR A 100 9.27 3.53 4.96
C THR A 100 9.98 4.83 5.28
N ALA A 101 10.23 5.09 6.56
CA ALA A 101 10.93 6.29 6.99
C ALA A 101 12.41 6.27 6.56
N VAL A 102 12.83 7.30 5.82
CA VAL A 102 14.23 7.47 5.38
C VAL A 102 15.01 8.28 6.42
N THR A 103 14.35 9.22 7.08
CA THR A 103 14.83 9.94 8.27
C THR A 103 13.75 9.90 9.34
N PRO A 104 13.98 10.41 10.56
CA PRO A 104 12.85 10.74 11.43
C PRO A 104 11.92 11.69 10.68
N CYS A 105 10.63 11.35 10.61
CA CYS A 105 9.64 12.10 9.83
C CYS A 105 8.26 12.04 10.48
N ALA A 106 7.37 12.95 10.07
CA ALA A 106 5.95 12.85 10.39
C ALA A 106 5.09 13.02 9.15
N VAL A 107 3.99 12.29 9.11
CA VAL A 107 2.99 12.34 8.02
C VAL A 107 1.63 12.64 8.62
N LEU A 108 0.95 13.64 8.06
CA LEU A 108 -0.45 13.93 8.32
C LEU A 108 -1.32 13.22 7.28
N ASP A 109 -2.27 12.41 7.75
CA ASP A 109 -3.30 11.79 6.92
C ASP A 109 -4.70 12.32 7.26
N ILE A 110 -5.48 12.60 6.21
CA ILE A 110 -6.91 12.95 6.30
C ILE A 110 -7.70 11.91 5.50
N LEU A 111 -8.50 11.09 6.18
CA LEU A 111 -9.27 10.00 5.60
C LEU A 111 -10.75 10.37 5.45
N THR A 112 -11.27 10.18 4.23
CA THR A 112 -12.66 10.52 3.88
C THR A 112 -13.31 9.43 3.00
N PRO A 113 -14.32 8.71 3.52
CA PRO A 113 -14.71 8.57 4.93
C PRO A 113 -13.61 7.92 5.79
N PRO A 114 -13.76 7.88 7.13
CA PRO A 114 -12.85 7.14 8.01
C PRO A 114 -12.91 5.62 7.80
N CYS A 115 -11.85 4.95 8.23
CA CYS A 115 -11.83 3.50 8.45
C CYS A 115 -12.95 3.11 9.42
N ARG A 116 -13.74 2.09 9.05
CA ARG A 116 -14.84 1.57 9.87
C ARG A 116 -15.13 0.13 9.47
N GLU A 117 -14.86 -0.80 10.37
CA GLU A 117 -15.01 -2.24 10.10
C GLU A 117 -16.47 -2.63 9.90
N ASP A 118 -17.37 -2.11 10.74
CA ASP A 118 -18.82 -2.32 10.67
C ASP A 118 -19.45 -1.88 9.34
N ALA A 119 -18.83 -0.89 8.69
CA ALA A 119 -19.25 -0.36 7.41
C ALA A 119 -18.43 -0.89 6.22
N GLY A 120 -17.68 -1.98 6.41
CA GLY A 120 -16.90 -2.64 5.35
C GLY A 120 -15.64 -1.89 4.91
N ARG A 121 -15.20 -0.86 5.66
CA ARG A 121 -14.03 -0.03 5.36
C ARG A 121 -12.85 -0.36 6.28
N LYS A 122 -12.59 -1.65 6.45
CA LYS A 122 -11.43 -2.14 7.19
C LYS A 122 -10.21 -2.13 6.28
N CYS A 123 -9.14 -1.45 6.70
CA CYS A 123 -7.84 -1.59 6.04
C CYS A 123 -7.34 -3.02 6.13
N THR A 124 -6.95 -3.58 5.00
CA THR A 124 -6.39 -4.91 4.86
C THR A 124 -4.91 -4.80 4.58
N TYR A 125 -4.10 -5.60 5.26
CA TYR A 125 -2.66 -5.67 5.02
C TYR A 125 -2.31 -6.72 3.97
N TYR A 126 -1.28 -6.45 3.18
CA TYR A 126 -0.83 -7.29 2.08
C TYR A 126 0.68 -7.54 2.13
N ARG A 127 1.10 -8.59 1.43
CA ARG A 127 2.49 -8.78 1.00
C ARG A 127 2.52 -8.70 -0.51
N ASN A 128 3.43 -7.90 -1.04
CA ASN A 128 3.67 -7.84 -2.48
C ASN A 128 4.72 -8.86 -2.90
N TYR A 129 4.53 -9.41 -4.08
CA TYR A 129 5.48 -10.30 -4.75
C TYR A 129 5.65 -9.79 -6.18
N LEU A 130 6.87 -9.91 -6.72
CA LEU A 130 7.13 -9.53 -8.11
C LEU A 130 6.31 -10.41 -9.05
N TYR A 131 5.78 -9.81 -10.12
CA TYR A 131 5.02 -10.54 -11.13
C TYR A 131 5.85 -11.69 -11.74
N SER A 132 7.14 -11.47 -11.98
CA SER A 132 8.08 -12.46 -12.51
C SER A 132 8.31 -13.67 -11.60
N ALA A 133 7.96 -13.56 -10.31
CA ALA A 133 8.10 -14.66 -9.37
C ALA A 133 6.95 -15.67 -9.44
N PHE A 134 5.93 -15.38 -10.26
CA PHE A 134 4.88 -16.31 -10.61
C PHE A 134 5.22 -16.96 -11.95
N GLY A 135 5.34 -18.29 -11.96
CA GLY A 135 5.62 -19.06 -13.17
C GLY A 135 4.55 -18.84 -14.25
N LYS A 136 4.95 -18.95 -15.51
CA LYS A 136 4.02 -18.95 -16.66
C LYS A 136 3.02 -20.09 -16.55
#